data_AF-A0A6H1P4V2-F1
#
_entry.id   AF-A0A6H1P4V2-F1
#
_cell.length_a   1.000
_cell.length_b   1.000
_cell.length_c   1.000
_cell.angle_alpha   90.00
_cell.angle_beta   90.00
_cell.angle_gamma   90.00
#
_symmetry.space_group_name_H-M   'P 1'
#
loop_
_entity.id
_entity.type
_entity.pdbx_description
1 polymer ?
#
loop_
_entity_poly.entity_id
_entity_poly.type
_entity_poly.pdbx_seq_one_letter_code
_entity_poly.pdbx_strand_id
1 'polypeptide(L)'
;MDYKGIEIADTVKLYKADGDYNQTVKDSLDKFIKSLEESNHTLIGKYNGASKNTIFRCDLNHEYEVTPSRFTKHNRLCPVCRELGVFKKLSQEDLERVKIVTAVEVDINRYYEFHGLAAYIIVALFVMKLILETKLE
;
A
#
# COMPACT_ATOMS: atom_id res chain seq x y z
N MET A 1 -18.24 7.52 12.16
CA MET A 1 -17.88 7.18 13.57
C MET A 1 -16.53 6.50 13.58
N ASP A 2 -15.70 6.67 14.61
CA ASP A 2 -14.37 6.07 14.67
C ASP A 2 -14.32 4.88 15.63
N TYR A 3 -13.61 3.82 15.23
CA TYR A 3 -13.38 2.65 16.08
C TYR A 3 -11.93 2.21 15.92
N LYS A 4 -11.16 2.23 17.02
CA LYS A 4 -9.73 1.83 17.02
C LYS A 4 -8.91 2.49 15.90
N GLY A 5 -9.18 3.76 15.61
CA GLY A 5 -8.43 4.54 14.62
C GLY A 5 -8.84 4.33 13.16
N ILE A 6 -9.94 3.61 12.87
CA ILE A 6 -10.53 3.55 11.53
C ILE A 6 -11.90 4.22 11.49
N GLU A 7 -12.17 4.93 10.39
CA GLU A 7 -13.48 5.54 10.15
C GLU A 7 -14.48 4.46 9.68
N ILE A 8 -15.61 4.33 10.37
CA ILE A 8 -16.71 3.44 10.03
C ILE A 8 -17.89 4.24 9.48
N ALA A 9 -18.52 3.70 8.43
CA ALA A 9 -19.77 4.20 7.87
C ALA A 9 -20.98 3.91 8.78
N ASP A 10 -21.92 4.84 8.86
CA ASP A 10 -23.10 4.76 9.74
C ASP A 10 -24.05 3.58 9.42
N THR A 11 -23.89 3.01 8.22
CA THR A 11 -24.57 1.78 7.76
C THR A 11 -24.16 0.54 8.57
N VAL A 12 -23.00 0.56 9.22
CA VAL A 12 -22.50 -0.55 10.02
C VAL A 12 -23.11 -0.46 11.42
N LYS A 13 -24.09 -1.32 11.70
CA LYS A 13 -24.74 -1.41 13.01
C LYS A 13 -23.83 -2.06 14.05
N LEU A 14 -22.82 -1.32 14.51
CA LEU A 14 -21.86 -1.77 15.52
C LEU A 14 -22.50 -1.91 16.90
N TYR A 15 -23.48 -1.07 17.20
CA TYR A 15 -24.23 -1.06 18.47
C TYR A 15 -25.64 -1.62 18.26
N LYS A 16 -26.14 -2.34 19.26
CA LYS A 16 -27.53 -2.77 19.39
C LYS A 16 -28.39 -1.59 19.90
N ALA A 17 -29.72 -1.77 19.86
CA ALA A 17 -30.65 -0.80 20.42
C ALA A 17 -30.41 -0.55 21.92
N ASP A 18 -29.91 -1.56 22.64
CA ASP A 18 -29.61 -1.53 24.07
C ASP A 18 -28.28 -0.82 24.40
N GLY A 19 -27.57 -0.30 23.39
CA GLY A 19 -26.25 0.34 23.55
C GLY A 19 -25.06 -0.63 23.58
N ASP A 20 -25.32 -1.92 23.76
CA ASP A 20 -24.30 -2.97 23.72
C ASP A 20 -23.75 -3.20 22.31
N TYR A 21 -22.53 -3.73 22.23
CA TYR A 21 -21.93 -4.10 20.95
C TYR A 21 -22.69 -5.27 20.28
N ASN A 22 -22.84 -5.17 18.97
CA ASN A 22 -23.10 -6.34 18.15
C ASN A 22 -21.83 -7.19 18.07
N GLN A 23 -21.76 -8.20 18.94
CA GLN A 23 -20.56 -9.02 19.12
C GLN A 23 -20.03 -9.59 17.80
N THR A 24 -20.90 -10.06 16.91
CA THR A 24 -20.49 -10.62 15.61
C THR A 24 -19.82 -9.58 14.72
N VAL A 25 -20.36 -8.36 14.67
CA VAL A 25 -19.79 -7.25 13.89
C VAL A 25 -18.47 -6.81 14.52
N LYS A 26 -18.44 -6.67 15.85
CA LYS A 26 -17.24 -6.31 16.62
C LYS A 26 -16.11 -7.32 16.38
N ASP A 27 -16.39 -8.61 16.49
CA ASP A 27 -15.38 -9.66 16.31
C ASP A 27 -14.84 -9.70 14.87
N SER A 28 -15.70 -9.50 13.88
CA SER A 28 -15.27 -9.41 12.48
C SER A 28 -14.40 -8.17 12.25
N LEU A 29 -14.73 -7.05 12.88
CA LEU A 29 -14.00 -5.80 12.74
C LEU A 29 -12.64 -5.87 13.45
N ASP A 30 -12.59 -6.45 14.65
CA ASP A 30 -11.37 -6.68 15.41
C ASP A 30 -10.39 -7.60 14.63
N LYS A 31 -10.89 -8.68 14.02
CA LYS A 31 -10.07 -9.55 13.14
C LYS A 31 -9.52 -8.81 11.92
N PHE A 32 -10.31 -7.90 11.37
CA PHE A 32 -9.91 -7.09 10.23
C PHE A 32 -8.83 -6.08 10.60
N ILE A 33 -9.01 -5.33 11.69
CA ILE A 33 -8.01 -4.37 12.20
C ILE A 33 -6.69 -5.08 12.50
N LYS A 34 -6.75 -6.22 13.21
CA LYS A 34 -5.56 -7.04 13.46
C LYS A 34 -4.85 -7.46 12.17
N SER A 35 -5.61 -7.78 11.12
CA SER A 35 -5.03 -8.13 9.82
C SER A 35 -4.38 -6.94 9.12
N LEU A 36 -4.90 -5.73 9.29
CA LEU A 36 -4.29 -4.49 8.78
C LEU A 36 -2.96 -4.22 9.48
N GLU A 37 -2.92 -4.32 10.81
CA GLU A 37 -1.72 -4.16 11.62
C GLU A 37 -0.63 -5.19 11.25
N GLU A 38 -0.99 -6.47 11.17
CA GLU A 38 -0.04 -7.55 10.83
C GLU A 38 0.54 -7.44 9.42
N SER A 39 -0.17 -6.78 8.49
CA SER A 39 0.28 -6.63 7.10
C SER A 39 0.82 -5.25 6.77
N ASN A 40 0.80 -4.33 7.74
CA ASN A 40 1.04 -2.90 7.57
C ASN A 40 0.29 -2.34 6.34
N HIS A 41 -1.03 -2.44 6.37
CA HIS A 41 -1.90 -1.78 5.41
C HIS A 41 -2.72 -0.71 6.12
N THR A 42 -2.91 0.43 5.46
CA THR A 42 -3.73 1.53 5.95
C THR A 42 -5.06 1.54 5.21
N LEU A 43 -6.15 1.74 5.95
CA LEU A 43 -7.46 1.97 5.38
C LEU A 43 -7.58 3.45 5.01
N ILE A 44 -7.82 3.75 3.73
CA ILE A 44 -7.98 5.14 3.26
C ILE A 44 -9.46 5.54 3.22
N GLY A 45 -10.34 4.56 2.94
CA GLY A 45 -11.78 4.76 2.91
C GLY A 45 -12.48 4.47 4.24
N LYS A 46 -13.81 4.62 4.24
CA LYS A 46 -14.66 4.24 5.37
C LYS A 46 -14.95 2.75 5.34
N TYR A 47 -14.85 2.08 6.49
CA TYR A 47 -15.30 0.70 6.62
C TYR A 47 -16.82 0.63 6.52
N ASN A 48 -17.34 -0.03 5.49
CA ASN A 48 -18.77 -0.14 5.19
C ASN A 48 -19.27 -1.60 5.27
N GLY A 49 -18.56 -2.44 6.02
CA GLY A 49 -18.87 -3.86 6.19
C GLY A 49 -17.98 -4.79 5.39
N ALA A 50 -17.98 -6.08 5.76
CA ALA A 50 -17.02 -7.04 5.24
C ALA A 50 -17.20 -7.40 3.75
N SER A 51 -18.41 -7.23 3.21
CA SER A 51 -18.75 -7.53 1.82
C SER A 51 -18.68 -6.33 0.88
N LYS A 52 -18.50 -5.12 1.42
CA LYS A 52 -18.41 -3.91 0.61
C LYS A 52 -16.97 -3.60 0.29
N ASN A 53 -16.75 -3.07 -0.90
CA ASN A 53 -15.44 -2.64 -1.31
C ASN A 53 -14.98 -1.44 -0.49
N THR A 54 -13.70 -1.38 -0.20
CA THR A 54 -13.05 -0.23 0.44
C THR A 54 -11.66 -0.06 -0.14
N ILE A 55 -11.12 1.15 -0.09
CA ILE A 55 -9.79 1.48 -0.61
C ILE A 55 -8.75 1.26 0.50
N PHE A 56 -7.70 0.53 0.14
CA PHE A 56 -6.57 0.19 1.00
C PHE A 56 -5.29 0.73 0.40
N ARG A 57 -4.35 1.07 1.27
CA ARG A 57 -3.00 1.46 0.88
C ARG A 57 -2.00 0.53 1.56
N CYS A 58 -1.08 -0.04 0.79
CA CYS A 58 0.03 -0.84 1.34
C CYS A 58 1.23 0.06 1.71
N ASP A 59 2.22 -0.49 2.44
CA ASP A 59 3.47 0.21 2.78
C ASP A 59 4.26 0.77 1.59
N LEU A 60 4.11 0.16 0.40
CA LEU A 60 4.72 0.66 -0.84
C LEU A 60 3.86 1.75 -1.52
N ASN A 61 2.89 2.32 -0.79
CA ASN A 61 1.99 3.37 -1.24
C ASN A 61 1.06 2.98 -2.42
N HIS A 62 0.92 1.69 -2.72
CA HIS A 62 -0.07 1.22 -3.71
C HIS A 62 -1.47 1.28 -3.12
N GLU A 63 -2.38 1.93 -3.84
CA GLU A 63 -3.80 2.00 -3.52
C GLU A 63 -4.59 1.01 -4.36
N TYR A 64 -5.49 0.26 -3.74
CA TYR A 64 -6.34 -0.68 -4.43
C TYR A 64 -7.65 -0.92 -3.69
N GLU A 65 -8.68 -1.26 -4.46
CA GLU A 65 -10.03 -1.52 -3.96
C GLU A 65 -10.22 -3.02 -3.73
N VAL A 66 -10.62 -3.40 -2.52
CA VAL A 66 -10.96 -4.79 -2.19
C VAL A 66 -12.03 -4.83 -1.09
N THR A 67 -12.76 -5.92 -0.97
CA THR A 67 -13.65 -6.12 0.19
C THR A 67 -12.83 -6.59 1.41
N PRO A 68 -13.12 -6.13 2.65
CA PRO A 68 -12.45 -6.62 3.85
C PRO A 68 -12.46 -8.14 4.01
N SER A 69 -13.57 -8.81 3.65
CA SER A 69 -13.66 -10.28 3.69
C SER A 69 -12.66 -10.97 2.78
N ARG A 70 -12.53 -10.50 1.52
CA ARG A 70 -11.49 -10.99 0.60
C ARG A 70 -10.10 -10.66 1.10
N PHE A 71 -9.88 -9.47 1.65
CA PHE A 71 -8.58 -9.08 2.20
C PHE A 71 -8.12 -10.02 3.31
N THR A 72 -9.00 -10.31 4.28
CA THR A 72 -8.70 -11.24 5.38
C THR A 72 -8.52 -12.69 4.90
N LYS A 73 -9.27 -13.13 3.89
CA LYS A 73 -9.24 -14.53 3.39
C LYS A 73 -8.10 -14.83 2.41
N HIS A 74 -7.73 -13.88 1.54
CA HIS A 74 -6.77 -14.09 0.45
C HIS A 74 -5.37 -13.55 0.76
N ASN A 75 -4.89 -13.74 2.01
CA ASN A 75 -3.51 -13.43 2.43
C ASN A 75 -3.07 -11.96 2.30
N ARG A 76 -3.99 -10.98 2.29
CA ARG A 76 -3.63 -9.55 2.47
C ARG A 76 -2.61 -9.06 1.43
N LEU A 77 -2.65 -9.64 0.24
CA LEU A 77 -1.69 -9.34 -0.83
C LEU A 77 -2.19 -8.14 -1.63
N CYS A 78 -1.34 -7.11 -1.72
CA CYS A 78 -1.53 -6.05 -2.69
C CYS A 78 -1.35 -6.63 -4.10
N PRO A 79 -2.32 -6.44 -5.02
CA PRO A 79 -2.23 -6.99 -6.38
C PRO A 79 -1.01 -6.45 -7.13
N VAL A 80 -0.70 -5.16 -6.94
CA VAL A 80 0.47 -4.51 -7.54
C VAL A 80 1.76 -5.14 -7.02
N CYS A 81 1.90 -5.33 -5.71
CA CYS A 81 3.08 -6.00 -5.14
C CYS A 81 3.22 -7.45 -5.63
N ARG A 82 2.11 -8.14 -5.85
CA ARG A 82 2.10 -9.51 -6.36
C ARG A 82 2.60 -9.58 -7.81
N GLU A 83 2.17 -8.66 -8.65
CA GLU A 83 2.63 -8.57 -10.04
C GLU A 83 4.11 -8.21 -10.13
N LEU A 84 4.58 -7.34 -9.23
CA LEU A 84 6.00 -6.99 -9.10
C LEU A 84 6.86 -8.08 -8.45
N GLY A 85 6.27 -9.18 -7.97
CA GLY A 85 7.00 -10.26 -7.29
C GLY A 85 7.56 -9.87 -5.92
N VAL A 86 7.07 -8.79 -5.31
CA VAL A 86 7.52 -8.30 -4.00
C VAL A 86 6.68 -8.97 -2.91
N PHE A 87 7.05 -10.21 -2.56
CA PHE A 87 6.39 -11.00 -1.51
C PHE A 87 6.94 -10.59 -0.13
N LYS A 88 6.10 -10.01 0.73
CA LYS A 88 6.57 -9.39 1.98
C LYS A 88 7.05 -10.42 3.02
N LYS A 89 8.36 -10.38 3.30
CA LYS A 89 8.94 -9.92 4.59
C LYS A 89 10.19 -9.12 4.22
N LEU A 90 10.00 -7.88 3.75
CA LEU A 90 11.11 -6.94 3.62
C LEU A 90 11.36 -6.32 5.00
N SER A 91 12.62 -6.31 5.46
CA SER A 91 13.01 -5.61 6.68
C SER A 91 12.79 -4.10 6.53
N GLN A 92 12.80 -3.34 7.63
CA GLN A 92 12.70 -1.87 7.54
C GLN A 92 13.79 -1.28 6.63
N GLU A 93 14.98 -1.88 6.59
CA GLU A 93 16.10 -1.48 5.74
C GLU A 93 15.83 -1.77 4.24
N ASP A 94 15.17 -2.88 3.93
CA ASP A 94 14.78 -3.22 2.55
C ASP A 94 13.67 -2.30 2.04
N LEU A 95 12.75 -1.85 2.92
CA LEU A 95 11.70 -0.89 2.58
C LEU A 95 12.27 0.49 2.21
N GLU A 96 13.31 0.95 2.89
CA GLU A 96 14.00 2.19 2.53
C GLU A 96 14.68 2.08 1.16
N ARG A 97 15.32 0.94 0.88
CA ARG A 97 15.94 0.68 -0.42
C ARG A 97 14.91 0.65 -1.56
N VAL A 98 13.76 0.02 -1.37
CA VAL A 98 12.70 -0.03 -2.40
C VAL A 98 12.06 1.34 -2.64
N LYS A 99 11.85 2.16 -1.60
CA LYS A 99 11.34 3.53 -1.78
C LYS A 99 12.24 4.39 -2.65
N ILE A 100 13.56 4.21 -2.54
CA ILE A 100 14.53 4.93 -3.38
C ILE A 100 14.41 4.44 -4.83
N VAL A 101 14.34 3.13 -5.06
CA VAL A 101 14.23 2.57 -6.42
C VAL A 101 12.95 3.03 -7.12
N THR A 102 11.80 2.99 -6.44
CA THR A 102 10.53 3.43 -7.05
C THR A 102 10.49 4.94 -7.29
N ALA A 103 11.06 5.76 -6.40
CA ALA A 103 11.17 7.20 -6.63
C ALA A 103 12.08 7.53 -7.84
N VAL A 104 13.18 6.80 -8.00
CA VAL A 104 14.11 6.98 -9.13
C VAL A 104 13.50 6.52 -10.46
N GLU A 105 12.75 5.41 -10.48
CA GLU A 105 12.07 4.94 -11.70
C GLU A 105 10.97 5.90 -12.18
N VAL A 106 10.27 6.55 -11.26
CA VAL A 106 9.23 7.55 -11.58
C VAL A 106 9.86 8.83 -12.17
N ASP A 107 11.03 9.24 -11.69
CA ASP A 107 11.73 10.41 -12.22
C ASP A 107 12.30 10.16 -13.64
N ILE A 108 12.82 8.97 -13.91
CA ILE A 108 13.34 8.59 -15.23
C ILE A 108 12.21 8.56 -16.27
N ASN A 109 11.08 7.90 -15.96
CA ASN A 109 9.96 7.80 -16.90
C ASN A 109 9.28 9.16 -17.14
N ARG A 110 9.16 10.00 -16.11
CA ARG A 110 8.60 11.35 -16.26
C ARG A 110 9.53 12.27 -17.06
N TYR A 111 10.85 12.14 -16.88
CA TYR A 111 11.84 12.87 -17.67
C TYR A 111 11.81 12.44 -19.15
N TYR A 112 11.60 11.15 -19.43
CA TYR A 112 11.37 10.64 -20.78
C TYR A 112 10.11 11.19 -21.45
N GLU A 113 8.98 11.21 -20.74
CA GLU A 113 7.72 11.75 -21.28
C GLU A 113 7.81 13.26 -21.53
N PHE A 114 8.56 14.00 -20.70
CA PHE A 114 8.63 15.45 -20.77
C PHE A 114 9.70 15.98 -21.76
N HIS A 115 10.81 15.26 -21.96
CA HIS A 115 11.95 15.75 -22.75
C HIS A 115 12.37 14.81 -23.90
N GLY A 116 11.77 13.62 -24.03
CA GLY A 116 12.02 12.66 -25.11
C GLY A 116 13.36 11.91 -25.02
N LEU A 117 13.62 11.02 -26.00
CA LEU A 117 14.78 10.12 -26.06
C LEU A 117 16.14 10.83 -25.94
N ALA A 118 16.26 12.04 -26.50
CA ALA A 118 17.51 12.79 -26.51
C ALA A 118 17.97 13.16 -25.09
N ALA A 119 17.03 13.55 -24.23
CA ALA A 119 17.31 13.95 -22.86
C ALA A 119 17.78 12.75 -22.03
N TYR A 120 17.18 11.58 -22.23
CA TYR A 120 17.59 10.35 -21.55
C TYR A 120 19.00 9.92 -21.92
N ILE A 121 19.38 9.99 -23.21
CA ILE A 121 20.74 9.64 -23.65
C ILE A 121 21.76 10.52 -22.91
N ILE A 122 21.45 11.81 -22.71
CA ILE A 122 22.33 12.74 -21.98
C ILE A 122 22.46 12.32 -20.50
N VAL A 123 21.36 11.99 -19.82
CA VAL A 123 21.40 11.54 -18.41
C VAL A 123 22.13 10.21 -18.29
N ALA A 124 21.87 9.25 -19.19
CA ALA A 124 22.54 7.95 -19.21
C ALA A 124 24.06 8.09 -19.43
N LEU A 125 24.50 8.97 -20.34
CA LEU A 125 25.92 9.27 -20.55
C LEU A 125 26.55 9.94 -19.32
N PHE A 126 25.83 10.83 -18.65
CA PHE A 126 26.30 11.51 -17.44
C PHE A 126 26.48 10.52 -16.27
N VAL A 127 25.50 9.63 -16.06
CA VAL A 127 25.57 8.58 -15.04
C VAL A 127 26.69 7.58 -15.37
N MET A 128 26.86 7.17 -16.64
CA MET A 128 27.97 6.31 -17.04
C MET A 128 29.34 6.95 -16.76
N LYS A 129 29.47 8.26 -17.02
CA LYS A 129 30.70 9.01 -16.74
C LYS A 129 31.01 9.04 -15.24
N LEU A 130 30.03 9.31 -14.39
CA LEU A 130 30.19 9.29 -12.93
C LEU A 130 30.60 7.91 -12.41
N ILE A 131 29.99 6.83 -12.93
CA ILE A 131 30.36 5.46 -12.55
C ILE A 131 31.80 5.13 -12.95
N LEU A 132 32.25 5.58 -14.12
CA LEU A 132 33.64 5.39 -14.55
C LEU A 132 34.63 6.15 -13.66
N GLU A 133 34.32 7.40 -13.30
CA GLU A 133 35.17 8.22 -12.42
C GLU A 133 35.31 7.59 -11.02
N THR A 134 34.23 7.01 -10.47
CA THR A 134 34.28 6.31 -9.16
C THR A 134 34.97 4.93 -9.18
N LYS A 135 35.23 4.33 -10.35
CA LYS A 135 35.94 3.05 -10.49
C LYS A 135 37.43 3.21 -10.80
N LEU A 136 37.89 4.45 -10.96
CA LEU A 136 39.28 4.81 -11.25
C LEU A 136 40.06 5.26 -10.00
N GLU A 137 39.42 5.24 -8.82
CA GLU A 137 40.05 5.34 -7.50
C GLU A 137 40.18 3.95 -6.85
#